data_AF-A0A0F2L828-F1
#
_entry.id   AF-A0A0F2L828-F1
#
_cell.length_a   1.000
_cell.length_b   1.000
_cell.length_c   1.000
_cell.angle_alpha   90.00
_cell.angle_beta   90.00
_cell.angle_gamma   90.00
#
_symmetry.space_group_name_H-M   'P 1'
#
loop_
_entity.id
_entity.type
_entity.pdbx_description
1 polymer ?
#
loop_
_entity_poly.entity_id
_entity_poly.type
_entity_poly.pdbx_seq_one_letter_code
_entity_poly.pdbx_strand_id
1 'polypeptide(L)'
;LIKQGVEVYLGDNSVTIRSDLYRNMISQSEAKVFIGMNIINAMDSGDGLRLVLENIRGKKAKTRRREEVTVDVLVSTARVPVIDLAAQLGAPIVYAPELGGLVPRRGFTGDLGLGYAYVVGDAGGLLPESLVIKQAKIAALSISAREGLISRDILDKELAEFKRDSVITNSSYYNVILRFEQGLQSSGYYPEPNVTYTPMWAVAGTIEDIEDALKSANKQYLCLCEDVSLGDVLEAVKVLMHDEKLRIKILHGEEEAYKSIRLPSMERIKRVVGLGTGPCQGKFCLLSTNLILSFIYQKKPRELGIPRIRFPESPIPMATLAGGE
;
A
#
# COMPACT_ATOMS: atom_id res chain seq x y z
N LEU A 1 21.84 -13.07 8.98
CA LEU A 1 21.18 -13.17 10.30
C LEU A 1 21.34 -14.56 10.90
N ILE A 2 20.55 -15.57 10.53
CA ILE A 2 20.64 -16.92 11.14
C ILE A 2 22.06 -17.51 11.05
N LYS A 3 22.69 -17.49 9.86
CA LYS A 3 24.07 -17.95 9.66
C LYS A 3 25.12 -17.18 10.51
N GLN A 4 24.76 -16.03 11.06
CA GLN A 4 25.60 -15.22 11.94
C GLN A 4 25.25 -15.44 13.43
N GLY A 5 24.42 -16.43 13.76
CA GLY A 5 24.00 -16.75 15.13
C GLY A 5 22.87 -15.86 15.67
N VAL A 6 22.25 -15.03 14.83
CA VAL A 6 21.11 -14.18 15.24
C VAL A 6 19.84 -15.03 15.27
N GLU A 7 19.13 -15.01 16.40
CA GLU A 7 17.80 -15.61 16.50
C GLU A 7 16.79 -14.79 15.68
N VAL A 8 16.11 -15.46 14.74
CA VAL A 8 15.20 -14.79 13.80
C VAL A 8 13.79 -15.34 13.97
N TYR A 9 12.85 -14.41 14.14
CA TYR A 9 11.42 -14.67 14.11
C TYR A 9 10.83 -14.11 12.82
N LEU A 10 10.04 -14.91 12.11
CA LEU A 10 9.34 -14.50 10.90
C LEU A 10 7.83 -14.52 11.14
N GLY A 11 7.25 -13.34 11.32
CA GLY A 11 5.80 -13.14 11.32
C GLY A 11 5.33 -12.72 9.94
N ASP A 12 4.33 -13.41 9.39
CA ASP A 12 3.71 -13.01 8.12
C ASP A 12 2.23 -13.35 8.09
N ASN A 13 1.42 -12.41 7.64
CA ASN A 13 -0.01 -12.59 7.44
C ASN A 13 -0.44 -12.41 5.97
N SER A 14 0.53 -12.26 5.06
CA SER A 14 0.30 -12.12 3.62
C SER A 14 -0.20 -13.44 3.03
N VAL A 15 -0.93 -13.34 1.92
CA VAL A 15 -1.32 -14.51 1.11
C VAL A 15 -0.11 -15.12 0.41
N THR A 16 0.94 -14.33 0.18
CA THR A 16 2.15 -14.70 -0.56
C THR A 16 2.99 -15.75 0.16
N ILE A 17 3.31 -15.55 1.44
CA ILE A 17 4.10 -16.52 2.22
C ILE A 17 3.29 -17.77 2.56
N ARG A 18 1.95 -17.68 2.54
CA ARG A 18 1.07 -18.84 2.63
C ARG A 18 1.08 -19.71 1.37
N SER A 19 1.63 -19.23 0.25
CA SER A 19 1.82 -20.05 -0.96
C SER A 19 2.91 -21.10 -0.74
N ASP A 20 2.73 -22.27 -1.37
CA ASP A 20 3.64 -23.40 -1.19
C ASP A 20 5.10 -23.10 -1.61
N LEU A 21 5.27 -22.14 -2.53
CA LEU A 21 6.57 -21.69 -3.03
C LEU A 21 7.50 -21.20 -1.91
N TYR A 22 7.00 -20.29 -1.06
CA TYR A 22 7.79 -19.72 0.03
C TYR A 22 7.72 -20.57 1.30
N ARG A 23 6.62 -21.32 1.48
CA ARG A 23 6.45 -22.20 2.64
C ARG A 23 7.56 -23.25 2.73
N ASN A 24 7.98 -23.83 1.60
CA ASN A 24 9.09 -24.79 1.57
C ASN A 24 10.42 -24.14 1.96
N MET A 25 10.75 -22.97 1.40
CA MET A 25 11.98 -22.25 1.75
C MET A 25 12.04 -21.88 3.23
N ILE A 26 10.91 -21.42 3.79
CA ILE A 26 10.82 -21.06 5.21
C ILE A 26 10.88 -22.31 6.09
N SER A 27 10.25 -23.41 5.69
CA SER A 27 10.30 -24.67 6.45
C SER A 27 11.71 -25.27 6.52
N GLN A 28 12.55 -24.96 5.53
CA GLN A 28 13.97 -25.34 5.51
C GLN A 28 14.86 -24.33 6.24
N SER A 29 14.31 -23.20 6.68
CA SER A 29 15.04 -22.21 7.47
C SER A 29 14.98 -22.54 8.96
N GLU A 30 16.00 -22.17 9.72
CA GLU A 30 16.01 -22.29 11.18
C GLU A 30 15.22 -21.15 11.88
N ALA A 31 14.49 -20.33 11.11
CA ALA A 31 13.69 -19.24 11.66
C ALA A 31 12.51 -19.80 12.48
N LYS A 32 12.16 -19.12 13.58
CA LYS A 32 10.91 -19.37 14.30
C LYS A 32 9.78 -18.62 13.60
N VAL A 33 8.74 -19.32 13.18
CA VAL A 33 7.75 -18.76 12.24
C VAL A 33 6.38 -18.63 12.89
N PHE A 34 5.77 -17.46 12.73
CA PHE A 34 4.43 -17.11 13.19
C PHE A 34 3.49 -16.79 12.02
N ILE A 35 3.28 -17.74 11.10
CA ILE A 35 2.38 -17.53 9.95
C ILE A 35 0.92 -17.33 10.43
N GLY A 36 0.28 -16.29 9.92
CA GLY A 36 -1.12 -15.97 10.20
C GLY A 36 -1.35 -15.39 11.59
N MET A 37 -0.28 -14.94 12.25
CA MET A 37 -0.33 -14.18 13.50
C MET A 37 0.01 -12.71 13.22
N ASN A 38 -0.58 -11.81 13.99
CA ASN A 38 -0.36 -10.38 13.91
C ASN A 38 0.17 -9.88 15.25
N ILE A 39 1.05 -8.88 15.20
CA ILE A 39 1.48 -8.15 16.40
C ILE A 39 0.31 -7.28 16.85
N ILE A 40 -0.25 -7.56 18.02
CA ILE A 40 -1.37 -6.80 18.60
C ILE A 40 -0.92 -5.83 19.69
N ASN A 41 0.29 -6.03 20.22
CA ASN A 41 0.90 -5.14 21.18
C ASN A 41 2.43 -5.25 21.10
N ALA A 42 3.10 -4.13 21.35
CA ALA A 42 4.55 -4.04 21.45
C ALA A 42 4.87 -3.11 22.63
N MET A 43 5.71 -3.57 23.56
CA MET A 43 6.07 -2.81 24.75
C MET A 43 7.54 -3.04 25.09
N ASP A 44 8.23 -1.97 25.44
CA ASP A 44 9.59 -2.07 25.99
C ASP A 44 9.53 -2.77 27.36
N SER A 45 10.24 -3.89 27.51
CA SER A 45 10.37 -4.63 28.77
C SER A 45 11.67 -4.36 29.52
N GLY A 46 12.52 -3.46 29.02
CA GLY A 46 13.83 -3.11 29.57
C GLY A 46 14.97 -4.04 29.13
N ASP A 47 14.66 -5.29 28.79
CA ASP A 47 15.56 -6.30 28.22
C ASP A 47 15.33 -6.51 26.71
N GLY A 48 14.45 -5.73 26.09
CA GLY A 48 14.09 -5.79 24.69
C GLY A 48 12.66 -5.33 24.44
N LEU A 49 12.20 -5.48 23.20
CA LEU A 49 10.82 -5.22 22.80
C LEU A 49 9.99 -6.49 22.96
N ARG A 50 9.09 -6.51 23.94
CA ARG A 50 8.11 -7.58 24.11
C ARG A 50 6.95 -7.41 23.14
N LEU A 51 6.82 -8.38 22.25
CA LEU A 51 5.75 -8.47 21.26
C LEU A 51 4.71 -9.50 21.71
N VAL A 52 3.44 -9.11 21.64
CA VAL A 52 2.32 -10.03 21.78
C VAL A 52 1.74 -10.29 20.40
N LEU A 53 1.74 -11.55 19.98
CA LEU A 53 1.19 -11.99 18.71
C LEU A 53 -0.11 -12.77 18.93
N GLU A 54 -1.11 -12.51 18.11
CA GLU A 54 -2.38 -13.25 18.11
C GLU A 54 -2.78 -13.64 16.69
N ASN A 55 -3.33 -14.85 16.54
CA ASN A 55 -3.95 -15.23 15.28
C ASN A 55 -5.30 -14.51 15.13
N ILE A 56 -5.33 -13.47 14.31
CA ILE A 56 -6.58 -12.76 14.03
C ILE A 56 -7.38 -13.61 13.03
N ARG A 57 -8.22 -14.50 13.57
CA ARG A 57 -9.25 -15.22 12.83
C ARG A 57 -10.56 -14.85 13.52
N GLY A 58 -11.49 -14.24 12.78
CA GLY A 58 -12.79 -13.83 13.31
C GLY A 58 -13.52 -14.94 14.09
N LYS A 59 -14.61 -14.61 14.78
CA LYS A 59 -15.32 -15.44 15.81
C LYS A 59 -15.49 -16.95 15.54
N LYS A 60 -15.42 -17.42 14.30
CA LYS A 60 -15.49 -18.86 13.93
C LYS A 60 -14.18 -19.63 14.14
N ALA A 61 -13.07 -18.99 14.48
CA ALA A 61 -11.87 -19.71 14.87
C ALA A 61 -12.10 -20.42 16.22
N LYS A 62 -12.05 -21.76 16.18
CA LYS A 62 -12.18 -22.62 17.36
C LYS A 62 -11.03 -22.44 18.37
N THR A 63 -9.94 -21.76 17.99
CA THR A 63 -8.75 -21.61 18.84
C THR A 63 -8.09 -20.26 18.60
N ARG A 64 -8.14 -19.38 19.60
CA ARG A 64 -7.25 -18.22 19.70
C ARG A 64 -5.89 -18.70 20.19
N ARG A 65 -4.86 -18.49 19.39
CA ARG A 65 -3.45 -18.73 19.69
C ARG A 65 -2.82 -17.38 19.97
N ARG A 66 -2.26 -17.25 21.15
CA ARG A 66 -1.51 -16.09 21.59
C ARG A 66 -0.10 -16.54 21.92
N GLU A 67 0.88 -15.80 21.44
CA GLU A 67 2.31 -16.05 21.67
C GLU A 67 2.95 -14.75 22.13
N GLU A 68 3.98 -14.86 22.96
CA GLU A 68 4.76 -13.72 23.40
C GLU A 68 6.23 -13.98 23.11
N VAL A 69 6.91 -12.96 22.58
CA VAL A 69 8.33 -13.02 22.23
C VAL A 69 8.99 -11.70 22.60
N THR A 70 10.18 -11.75 23.16
CA THR A 70 11.03 -10.58 23.35
C THR A 70 12.06 -10.56 22.24
N VAL A 71 12.19 -9.42 21.55
CA VAL A 71 13.17 -9.23 20.47
C VAL A 71 13.91 -7.91 20.68
N ASP A 72 15.18 -7.85 20.28
CA ASP A 72 15.93 -6.59 20.31
C ASP A 72 15.50 -5.64 19.19
N VAL A 73 15.10 -6.19 18.04
CA VAL A 73 14.78 -5.45 16.83
C VAL A 73 13.54 -6.03 16.15
N LEU A 74 12.60 -5.15 15.78
CA LEU A 74 11.47 -5.47 14.92
C LEU A 74 11.63 -4.78 13.56
N VAL A 75 11.52 -5.54 12.48
CA VAL A 75 11.60 -5.02 11.10
C VAL A 75 10.30 -5.33 10.37
N SER A 76 9.66 -4.29 9.83
CA SER A 76 8.53 -4.42 8.90
C SER A 76 9.06 -4.36 7.46
N THR A 77 8.62 -5.28 6.61
CA THR A 77 9.10 -5.43 5.22
C THR A 77 8.05 -5.05 4.17
N ALA A 78 7.01 -4.30 4.58
CA ALA A 78 5.96 -3.89 3.66
C ALA A 78 6.52 -3.00 2.55
N ARG A 79 6.18 -3.32 1.30
CA ARG A 79 6.51 -2.50 0.12
C ARG A 79 5.25 -1.81 -0.38
N VAL A 80 5.36 -0.51 -0.60
CA VAL A 80 4.32 0.30 -1.22
C VAL A 80 4.90 1.04 -2.43
N PRO A 81 4.16 1.14 -3.54
CA PRO A 81 4.60 1.89 -4.71
C PRO A 81 4.91 3.36 -4.37
N VAL A 82 6.03 3.88 -4.87
CA VAL A 82 6.41 5.28 -4.69
C VAL A 82 5.63 6.16 -5.66
N ILE A 83 4.64 6.83 -5.09
CA ILE A 83 3.70 7.81 -5.62
C ILE A 83 4.21 9.01 -6.40
N ASP A 84 5.26 9.57 -5.82
CA ASP A 84 5.27 11.00 -5.55
C ASP A 84 5.50 11.80 -6.81
N LEU A 85 6.51 11.39 -7.59
CA LEU A 85 6.84 12.01 -8.86
C LEU A 85 5.73 11.84 -9.89
N ALA A 86 5.14 10.65 -9.99
CA ALA A 86 4.05 10.42 -10.93
C ALA A 86 2.84 11.33 -10.60
N ALA A 87 2.49 11.44 -9.32
CA ALA A 87 1.43 12.32 -8.88
C ALA A 87 1.77 13.82 -9.08
N GLN A 88 3.02 14.24 -8.82
CA GLN A 88 3.49 15.61 -9.08
C GLN A 88 3.41 15.98 -10.56
N LEU A 89 3.70 15.02 -11.45
CA LEU A 89 3.59 15.16 -12.91
C LEU A 89 2.13 15.12 -13.41
N GLY A 90 1.16 14.90 -12.51
CA GLY A 90 -0.25 14.83 -12.86
C GLY A 90 -0.69 13.48 -13.45
N ALA A 91 0.12 12.42 -13.30
CA ALA A 91 -0.30 11.09 -13.70
C ALA A 91 -1.51 10.63 -12.84
N PRO A 92 -2.54 10.01 -13.45
CA PRO A 92 -3.67 9.49 -12.69
C PRO A 92 -3.22 8.41 -11.70
N ILE A 93 -3.56 8.58 -10.43
CA ILE A 93 -3.36 7.57 -9.39
C ILE A 93 -4.66 6.78 -9.21
N VAL A 94 -4.56 5.45 -9.22
CA VAL A 94 -5.69 4.53 -9.10
C VAL A 94 -5.41 3.47 -8.05
N TYR A 95 -6.46 2.92 -7.44
CA TYR A 95 -6.34 1.81 -6.51
C TYR A 95 -6.34 0.48 -7.26
N ALA A 96 -5.23 -0.25 -7.17
CA ALA A 96 -5.05 -1.59 -7.69
C ALA A 96 -4.40 -2.47 -6.59
N PRO A 97 -5.21 -3.19 -5.79
CA PRO A 97 -4.68 -4.04 -4.70
C PRO A 97 -3.69 -5.09 -5.22
N GLU A 98 -3.89 -5.60 -6.43
CA GLU A 98 -3.01 -6.59 -7.07
C GLU A 98 -1.60 -6.03 -7.37
N LEU A 99 -1.47 -4.70 -7.42
CA LEU A 99 -0.20 -3.99 -7.65
C LEU A 99 0.37 -3.35 -6.38
N GLY A 100 -0.19 -3.65 -5.21
CA GLY A 100 0.30 -3.14 -3.93
C GLY A 100 -0.40 -1.90 -3.40
N GLY A 101 -1.55 -1.52 -3.99
CA GLY A 101 -2.40 -0.44 -3.46
C GLY A 101 -2.59 0.70 -4.44
N LEU A 102 -2.29 1.94 -4.02
CA LEU A 102 -2.38 3.11 -4.88
C LEU A 102 -1.17 3.18 -5.82
N VAL A 103 -1.42 3.24 -7.12
CA VAL A 103 -0.39 3.20 -8.17
C VAL A 103 -0.69 4.21 -9.28
N PRO A 104 0.34 4.69 -10.00
CA PRO A 104 0.11 5.44 -11.23
C PRO A 104 -0.46 4.54 -12.33
N ARG A 105 -1.49 5.04 -13.03
CA ARG A 105 -2.04 4.38 -14.22
C ARG A 105 -1.01 4.46 -15.34
N ARG A 106 -0.70 3.31 -15.95
CA ARG A 106 0.29 3.19 -17.03
C ARG A 106 0.06 1.97 -17.92
N GLY A 107 0.71 1.96 -19.09
CA GLY A 107 0.72 0.82 -20.01
C GLY A 107 1.82 -0.22 -19.73
N PHE A 108 1.95 -1.21 -20.62
CA PHE A 108 3.03 -2.21 -20.54
C PHE A 108 4.41 -1.61 -20.82
N THR A 109 4.48 -0.49 -21.55
CA THR A 109 5.71 0.26 -21.80
C THR A 109 6.15 1.13 -20.63
N GLY A 110 5.32 1.27 -19.59
CA GLY A 110 5.59 2.18 -18.49
C GLY A 110 5.13 3.62 -18.74
N ASP A 111 4.63 3.97 -19.93
CA ASP A 111 4.10 5.32 -20.20
C ASP A 111 2.96 5.67 -19.24
N LEU A 112 3.08 6.82 -18.57
CA LEU A 112 2.10 7.38 -17.65
C LEU A 112 0.88 8.01 -18.35
N GLY A 113 0.84 7.96 -19.69
CA GLY A 113 -0.16 8.64 -20.52
C GLY A 113 0.13 10.14 -20.68
N LEU A 114 1.32 10.58 -20.29
CA LEU A 114 1.80 11.96 -20.44
C LEU A 114 2.67 12.13 -21.70
N GLY A 115 3.18 11.03 -22.25
CA GLY A 115 4.02 11.02 -23.44
C GLY A 115 5.47 11.46 -23.24
N TYR A 116 5.84 12.01 -22.10
CA TYR A 116 7.22 12.39 -21.77
C TYR A 116 7.71 11.78 -20.46
N ALA A 117 6.88 10.97 -19.81
CA ALA A 117 7.17 10.41 -18.51
C ALA A 117 6.77 8.92 -18.46
N TYR A 118 7.69 8.12 -17.94
CA TYR A 118 7.58 6.67 -17.85
C TYR A 118 7.88 6.22 -16.42
N VAL A 119 7.24 5.14 -15.99
CA VAL A 119 7.49 4.50 -14.69
C VAL A 119 7.88 3.04 -14.89
N VAL A 120 8.92 2.61 -14.16
CA VAL A 120 9.50 1.27 -14.24
C VAL A 120 9.70 0.73 -12.82
N GLY A 121 9.56 -0.59 -12.67
CA GLY A 121 9.73 -1.27 -11.39
C GLY A 121 8.59 -1.00 -10.42
N ASP A 122 8.88 -1.15 -9.12
CA ASP A 122 7.86 -1.12 -8.06
C ASP A 122 7.11 0.23 -7.94
N ALA A 123 7.67 1.33 -8.45
CA ALA A 123 6.97 2.63 -8.53
C ALA A 123 5.72 2.57 -9.43
N GLY A 124 5.72 1.69 -10.43
CA GLY A 124 4.59 1.43 -11.32
C GLY A 124 3.67 0.32 -10.85
N GLY A 125 3.80 -0.11 -9.60
CA GLY A 125 3.14 -1.28 -9.01
C GLY A 125 4.13 -2.44 -8.77
N LEU A 126 3.90 -3.20 -7.70
CA LEU A 126 4.78 -4.29 -7.29
C LEU A 126 4.92 -5.34 -8.39
N LEU A 127 6.17 -5.62 -8.79
CA LEU A 127 6.50 -6.51 -9.89
C LEU A 127 7.56 -7.53 -9.46
N PRO A 128 7.49 -8.80 -9.91
CA PRO A 128 8.59 -9.74 -9.73
C PRO A 128 9.90 -9.18 -10.29
N GLU A 129 10.99 -9.31 -9.54
CA GLU A 129 12.30 -8.72 -9.89
C GLU A 129 12.78 -9.12 -11.29
N SER A 130 12.56 -10.37 -11.70
CA SER A 130 12.90 -10.88 -13.03
C SER A 130 12.17 -10.15 -14.18
N LEU A 131 11.01 -9.57 -13.90
CA LEU A 131 10.23 -8.79 -14.87
C LEU A 131 10.60 -7.30 -14.87
N VAL A 132 11.22 -6.78 -13.79
CA VAL A 132 11.62 -5.36 -13.69
C VAL A 132 12.64 -5.00 -14.77
N ILE A 133 13.67 -5.83 -14.95
CA ILE A 133 14.71 -5.60 -15.97
C ILE A 133 14.10 -5.65 -17.38
N LYS A 134 13.18 -6.60 -17.63
CA LYS A 134 12.46 -6.70 -18.91
C LYS A 134 11.60 -5.46 -19.16
N GLN A 135 10.85 -5.00 -18.16
CA GLN A 135 10.05 -3.78 -18.26
C GLN A 135 10.92 -2.56 -18.55
N ALA A 136 12.08 -2.43 -17.90
CA ALA A 136 13.03 -1.34 -18.14
C ALA A 136 13.49 -1.32 -19.61
N LYS A 137 13.82 -2.49 -20.17
CA LYS A 137 14.15 -2.64 -21.60
C LYS A 137 12.99 -2.20 -22.49
N ILE A 138 11.75 -2.62 -22.19
CA ILE A 138 10.57 -2.20 -22.96
C ILE A 138 10.38 -0.68 -22.89
N ALA A 139 10.52 -0.06 -21.72
CA ALA A 139 10.41 1.39 -21.58
C ALA A 139 11.47 2.12 -22.44
N ALA A 140 12.73 1.68 -22.38
CA ALA A 140 13.81 2.25 -23.19
C ALA A 140 13.58 2.07 -24.70
N LEU A 141 13.11 0.91 -25.14
CA LEU A 141 12.73 0.66 -26.54
C LEU A 141 11.52 1.52 -26.96
N SER A 142 10.55 1.73 -26.06
CA SER A 142 9.40 2.59 -26.32
C SER A 142 9.81 4.04 -26.53
N ILE A 143 10.75 4.55 -25.72
CA ILE A 143 11.31 5.88 -25.89
C ILE A 143 12.10 5.94 -27.20
N SER A 144 12.99 4.99 -27.45
CA SER A 144 13.84 4.96 -28.65
C SER A 144 13.03 4.90 -29.95
N ALA A 145 11.95 4.10 -29.97
CA ALA A 145 11.07 4.00 -31.13
C ALA A 145 10.27 5.29 -31.35
N ARG A 146 9.84 5.95 -30.27
CA ARG A 146 9.16 7.25 -30.34
C ARG A 146 10.05 8.36 -30.89
N GLU A 147 11.32 8.37 -30.48
CA GLU A 147 12.33 9.31 -30.98
C GLU A 147 12.89 8.93 -32.36
N GLY A 148 12.39 7.85 -32.98
CA GLY A 148 12.81 7.41 -34.32
C GLY A 148 14.22 6.81 -34.38
N LEU A 149 14.81 6.45 -33.23
CA LEU A 149 16.15 5.86 -33.15
C LEU A 149 16.18 4.37 -33.55
N ILE A 150 15.04 3.69 -33.45
CA ILE A 150 14.87 2.28 -33.82
C ILE A 150 13.55 2.06 -34.56
N SER A 151 13.44 0.95 -35.31
CA SER A 151 12.15 0.51 -35.86
C SER A 151 11.20 0.06 -34.74
N ARG A 152 9.90 0.37 -34.91
CA ARG A 152 8.84 -0.07 -34.02
C ARG A 152 8.70 -1.59 -33.94
N ASP A 153 9.09 -2.32 -34.99
CA ASP A 153 9.06 -3.80 -35.00
C ASP A 153 9.94 -4.41 -33.90
N ILE A 154 11.04 -3.74 -33.55
CA ILE A 154 11.94 -4.18 -32.47
C ILE A 154 11.22 -4.09 -31.12
N LEU A 155 10.52 -2.97 -30.88
CA LEU A 155 9.70 -2.79 -29.68
C LEU A 155 8.56 -3.82 -29.63
N ASP A 156 7.83 -3.99 -30.73
CA ASP A 156 6.65 -4.85 -30.76
C ASP A 156 7.00 -6.32 -30.47
N LYS A 157 8.14 -6.81 -30.99
CA LYS A 157 8.65 -8.16 -30.70
C LYS A 157 8.95 -8.36 -29.22
N GLU A 158 9.71 -7.43 -28.63
CA GLU A 158 10.13 -7.50 -27.23
C GLU A 158 8.93 -7.32 -26.28
N LEU A 159 8.01 -6.42 -26.62
CA LEU A 159 6.77 -6.20 -25.87
C LEU A 159 5.88 -7.45 -25.87
N ALA A 160 5.78 -8.16 -26.99
CA ALA A 160 5.02 -9.41 -27.06
C ALA A 160 5.64 -10.51 -26.18
N GLU A 161 6.96 -10.58 -26.10
CA GLU A 161 7.66 -11.49 -25.17
C GLU A 161 7.40 -11.10 -23.71
N PHE A 162 7.57 -9.83 -23.36
CA PHE A 162 7.30 -9.33 -22.01
C PHE A 162 5.85 -9.57 -21.56
N LYS A 163 4.87 -9.38 -22.46
CA LYS A 163 3.46 -9.67 -22.18
C LYS A 163 3.24 -11.17 -21.89
N ARG A 164 3.86 -12.06 -22.67
CA ARG A 164 3.79 -13.52 -22.42
C ARG A 164 4.42 -13.89 -21.07
N ASP A 165 5.60 -13.38 -20.77
CA ASP A 165 6.27 -13.64 -19.49
C ASP A 165 5.47 -13.12 -18.30
N SER A 166 4.83 -11.96 -18.47
CA SER A 166 3.95 -11.37 -17.45
C SER A 166 2.74 -12.27 -17.17
N VAL A 167 2.11 -12.83 -18.20
CA VAL A 167 1.00 -13.79 -18.03
C VAL A 167 1.45 -15.04 -17.27
N ILE A 168 2.62 -15.60 -17.62
CA ILE A 168 3.15 -16.82 -17.01
C ILE A 168 3.55 -16.59 -15.54
N THR A 169 4.23 -15.48 -15.27
CA THR A 169 4.79 -15.21 -13.94
C THR A 169 3.76 -14.62 -12.99
N ASN A 170 2.90 -13.72 -13.47
CA ASN A 170 1.90 -13.02 -12.66
C ASN A 170 0.72 -12.54 -13.55
N SER A 171 -0.22 -13.44 -13.82
CA SER A 171 -1.40 -13.14 -14.63
C SER A 171 -2.26 -12.00 -14.07
N SER A 172 -2.34 -11.85 -12.74
CA SER A 172 -3.04 -10.73 -12.09
C SER A 172 -2.42 -9.39 -12.45
N TYR A 173 -1.09 -9.28 -12.42
CA TYR A 173 -0.36 -8.10 -12.86
C TYR A 173 -0.68 -7.77 -14.33
N TYR A 174 -0.58 -8.77 -15.24
CA TYR A 174 -0.90 -8.58 -16.65
C TYR A 174 -2.32 -8.03 -16.85
N ASN A 175 -3.31 -8.63 -16.18
CA ASN A 175 -4.70 -8.22 -16.28
C ASN A 175 -4.91 -6.78 -15.80
N VAL A 176 -4.23 -6.36 -14.72
CA VAL A 176 -4.35 -4.98 -14.23
C VAL A 176 -3.82 -3.98 -15.27
N ILE A 177 -2.64 -4.24 -15.84
CA ILE A 177 -2.04 -3.34 -16.84
C ILE A 177 -2.86 -3.30 -18.13
N LEU A 178 -3.42 -4.44 -18.56
CA LEU A 178 -4.33 -4.47 -19.69
C LEU A 178 -5.58 -3.60 -19.44
N ARG A 179 -6.17 -3.67 -18.23
CA ARG A 179 -7.29 -2.80 -17.84
C ARG A 179 -6.89 -1.32 -17.86
N PHE A 180 -5.66 -0.99 -17.47
CA PHE A 180 -5.15 0.39 -17.47
C PHE A 180 -5.03 0.95 -18.89
N GLU A 181 -4.46 0.18 -19.83
CA GLU A 181 -4.34 0.56 -21.25
C GLU A 181 -5.70 0.76 -21.91
N GLN A 182 -6.64 -0.13 -21.63
CA GLN A 182 -8.01 -0.06 -22.15
C GLN A 182 -8.85 1.07 -21.52
N GLY A 183 -8.32 1.78 -20.53
CA GLY A 183 -9.05 2.86 -19.86
C GLY A 183 -10.27 2.38 -19.08
N LEU A 184 -10.32 1.10 -18.67
CA LEU A 184 -11.49 0.54 -18.00
C LEU A 184 -11.62 0.97 -16.55
N GLN A 185 -10.57 1.58 -15.97
CA GLN A 185 -10.58 2.06 -14.60
C GLN A 185 -11.67 3.11 -14.39
N SER A 186 -12.57 2.86 -13.44
CA SER A 186 -13.72 3.72 -13.17
C SER A 186 -14.70 3.88 -14.34
N SER A 187 -14.63 2.98 -15.34
CA SER A 187 -15.73 2.78 -16.27
C SER A 187 -16.80 1.92 -15.60
N GLY A 188 -18.03 1.94 -16.10
CA GLY A 188 -19.08 1.02 -15.64
C GLY A 188 -18.70 -0.47 -15.76
N TYR A 189 -17.67 -0.80 -16.55
CA TYR A 189 -17.16 -2.16 -16.73
C TYR A 189 -16.23 -2.64 -15.60
N TYR A 190 -15.52 -1.72 -14.94
CA TYR A 190 -14.66 -2.07 -13.81
C TYR A 190 -14.83 -1.06 -12.66
N PRO A 191 -15.72 -1.34 -11.69
CA PRO A 191 -15.81 -0.54 -10.48
C PRO A 191 -14.55 -0.71 -9.63
N GLU A 192 -14.04 0.39 -9.07
CA GLU A 192 -12.92 0.35 -8.11
C GLU A 192 -13.24 -0.66 -6.99
N PRO A 193 -12.37 -1.62 -6.65
CA PRO A 193 -12.65 -2.62 -5.62
C PRO A 193 -12.66 -1.98 -4.21
N ASN A 194 -13.32 -2.64 -3.25
CA ASN A 194 -13.16 -2.26 -1.84
C ASN A 194 -11.73 -2.58 -1.38
N VAL A 195 -11.26 -1.84 -0.38
CA VAL A 195 -10.02 -2.21 0.30
C VAL A 195 -10.26 -3.49 1.07
N THR A 196 -9.47 -4.52 0.77
CA THR A 196 -9.51 -5.83 1.44
C THR A 196 -8.29 -6.07 2.32
N TYR A 197 -7.22 -5.30 2.10
CA TYR A 197 -5.98 -5.32 2.85
C TYR A 197 -5.35 -3.94 2.82
N THR A 198 -4.70 -3.58 3.92
CA THR A 198 -4.07 -2.30 4.16
C THR A 198 -2.58 -2.54 4.44
N PRO A 199 -1.68 -2.14 3.54
CA PRO A 199 -0.25 -2.26 3.78
C PRO A 199 0.13 -1.62 5.11
N MET A 200 0.90 -2.35 5.92
CA MET A 200 1.40 -1.93 7.24
C MET A 200 0.36 -1.84 8.36
N TRP A 201 -0.93 -2.10 8.11
CA TRP A 201 -1.95 -2.11 9.17
C TRP A 201 -2.42 -3.53 9.47
N ALA A 202 -2.16 -3.98 10.69
CA ALA A 202 -2.38 -5.35 11.12
C ALA A 202 -3.84 -5.56 11.58
N VAL A 203 -4.79 -5.51 10.64
CA VAL A 203 -6.19 -5.86 10.89
C VAL A 203 -6.61 -6.99 9.94
N ALA A 204 -7.10 -8.10 10.49
CA ALA A 204 -7.65 -9.16 9.63
C ALA A 204 -9.05 -8.78 9.15
N GLY A 205 -9.44 -9.36 8.02
CA GLY A 205 -10.52 -8.90 7.14
C GLY A 205 -11.95 -8.90 7.66
N THR A 206 -12.20 -8.83 8.98
CA THR A 206 -13.55 -8.84 9.56
C THR A 206 -13.90 -7.54 10.27
N ILE A 207 -15.21 -7.28 10.43
CA ILE A 207 -15.71 -6.11 11.15
C ILE A 207 -15.28 -6.15 12.62
N GLU A 208 -15.26 -7.33 13.25
CA GLU A 208 -14.78 -7.50 14.61
C GLU A 208 -13.31 -7.11 14.79
N ASP A 209 -12.46 -7.44 13.83
CA ASP A 209 -11.04 -7.12 13.89
C ASP A 209 -10.84 -5.59 13.80
N ILE A 210 -11.69 -4.89 13.03
CA ILE A 210 -11.74 -3.42 13.02
C ILE A 210 -12.17 -2.90 14.39
N GLU A 211 -13.25 -3.41 14.96
CA GLU A 211 -13.74 -2.99 16.29
C GLU A 211 -12.67 -3.16 17.37
N ASP A 212 -11.95 -4.29 17.36
CA ASP A 212 -10.85 -4.55 18.28
C ASP A 212 -9.67 -3.59 18.05
N ALA A 213 -9.30 -3.33 16.78
CA ALA A 213 -8.27 -2.34 16.45
C ALA A 213 -8.67 -0.92 16.92
N LEU A 214 -9.94 -0.54 16.84
CA LEU A 214 -10.39 0.79 17.26
C LEU A 214 -10.27 1.01 18.77
N LYS A 215 -10.29 -0.04 19.59
CA LYS A 215 -10.08 0.06 21.06
C LYS A 215 -8.68 0.57 21.41
N SER A 216 -7.70 0.37 20.52
CA SER A 216 -6.32 0.83 20.68
C SER A 216 -5.95 1.94 19.69
N ALA A 217 -6.93 2.64 19.09
CA ALA A 217 -6.68 3.64 18.06
C ALA A 217 -5.70 4.75 18.50
N ASN A 218 -5.78 5.22 19.74
CA ASN A 218 -4.88 6.25 20.29
C ASN A 218 -3.43 5.76 20.49
N LYS A 219 -3.20 4.44 20.41
CA LYS A 219 -1.86 3.83 20.52
C LYS A 219 -1.32 3.37 19.16
N GLN A 220 -2.07 3.58 18.09
CA GLN A 220 -1.67 3.22 16.73
C GLN A 220 -1.23 4.47 15.99
N TYR A 221 0.07 4.67 15.89
CA TYR A 221 0.64 5.79 15.16
C TYR A 221 0.55 5.58 13.66
N LEU A 222 -0.04 6.56 12.97
CA LEU A 222 -0.08 6.61 11.52
C LEU A 222 1.06 7.47 10.97
N CYS A 223 1.41 8.58 11.64
CA CYS A 223 2.57 9.40 11.29
C CYS A 223 3.51 9.52 12.49
N LEU A 224 4.68 8.88 12.40
CA LEU A 224 5.72 8.94 13.42
C LEU A 224 6.45 10.29 13.46
N CYS A 225 6.40 11.08 12.39
CA CYS A 225 7.07 12.40 12.36
C CYS A 225 6.33 13.48 13.14
N GLU A 226 5.01 13.32 13.28
CA GLU A 226 4.10 14.35 13.81
C GLU A 226 3.27 13.78 14.98
N ASP A 227 3.62 12.58 15.47
CA ASP A 227 2.92 11.85 16.54
C ASP A 227 1.41 11.70 16.33
N VAL A 228 0.97 11.57 15.07
CA VAL A 228 -0.46 11.44 14.73
C VAL A 228 -0.89 9.99 14.86
N SER A 229 -1.85 9.73 15.75
CA SER A 229 -2.47 8.42 15.93
C SER A 229 -3.70 8.21 15.04
N LEU A 230 -4.15 6.96 14.93
CA LEU A 230 -5.44 6.62 14.31
C LEU A 230 -6.59 7.30 15.04
N GLY A 231 -6.51 7.42 16.37
CA GLY A 231 -7.49 8.14 17.18
C GLY A 231 -7.66 9.60 16.75
N ASP A 232 -6.56 10.32 16.57
CA ASP A 232 -6.58 11.72 16.15
C ASP A 232 -7.24 11.89 14.77
N VAL A 233 -6.93 10.98 13.84
CA VAL A 233 -7.55 10.97 12.50
C VAL A 233 -9.04 10.68 12.58
N LEU A 234 -9.47 9.72 13.39
CA LEU A 234 -10.89 9.38 13.54
C LEU A 234 -11.68 10.52 14.18
N GLU A 235 -11.12 11.20 15.19
CA GLU A 235 -11.75 12.37 15.78
C GLU A 235 -11.82 13.52 14.77
N ALA A 236 -10.78 13.73 13.96
CA ALA A 236 -10.81 14.72 12.89
C ALA A 236 -11.89 14.42 11.84
N VAL A 237 -12.07 13.15 11.45
CA VAL A 237 -13.17 12.74 10.55
C VAL A 237 -14.51 13.07 11.20
N LYS A 238 -14.70 12.73 12.47
CA LYS A 238 -15.94 13.02 13.22
C LYS A 238 -16.25 14.52 13.29
N VAL A 239 -15.27 15.35 13.60
CA VAL A 239 -15.40 16.82 13.63
C VAL A 239 -15.72 17.39 12.24
N LEU A 240 -15.02 16.93 11.20
CA LEU A 240 -15.23 17.38 9.81
C LEU A 240 -16.59 16.95 9.24
N MET A 241 -17.21 15.94 9.84
CA MET A 241 -18.54 15.42 9.55
C MET A 241 -19.62 16.00 10.49
N HIS A 242 -19.30 17.03 11.29
CA HIS A 242 -20.24 17.66 12.23
C HIS A 242 -20.90 16.66 13.20
N ASP A 243 -20.11 15.73 13.74
CA ASP A 243 -20.55 14.68 14.68
C ASP A 243 -21.61 13.70 14.11
N GLU A 244 -21.77 13.62 12.79
CA GLU A 244 -22.52 12.54 12.17
C GLU A 244 -21.88 11.18 12.51
N LYS A 245 -22.65 10.31 13.18
CA LYS A 245 -22.16 8.99 13.58
C LYS A 245 -22.01 8.07 12.39
N LEU A 246 -20.79 7.93 11.89
CA LEU A 246 -20.41 6.89 10.96
C LEU A 246 -20.36 5.53 11.66
N ARG A 247 -21.23 4.60 11.24
CA ARG A 247 -21.20 3.22 11.72
C ARG A 247 -20.24 2.39 10.87
N ILE A 248 -19.55 1.46 11.53
CA ILE A 248 -18.69 0.46 10.88
C ILE A 248 -19.53 -0.73 10.41
N LYS A 249 -20.58 -1.06 11.17
CA LYS A 249 -21.55 -2.09 10.82
C LYS A 249 -22.78 -1.47 10.19
N ILE A 250 -23.02 -1.83 8.94
CA ILE A 250 -24.19 -1.42 8.16
C ILE A 250 -25.23 -2.53 8.28
N LEU A 251 -26.45 -2.20 8.68
CA LEU A 251 -27.55 -3.16 8.73
C LEU A 251 -28.22 -3.27 7.36
N HIS A 252 -28.90 -4.39 7.12
CA HIS A 252 -29.65 -4.58 5.88
C HIS A 252 -30.74 -3.51 5.75
N GLY A 253 -30.81 -2.83 4.61
CA GLY A 253 -31.70 -1.68 4.35
C GLY A 253 -31.06 -0.30 4.59
N GLU A 254 -29.89 -0.23 5.21
CA GLU A 254 -29.14 1.02 5.40
C GLU A 254 -28.08 1.24 4.28
N GLU A 255 -27.94 0.33 3.31
CA GLU A 255 -26.82 0.32 2.36
C GLU A 255 -26.82 1.54 1.43
N GLU A 256 -27.99 1.94 0.92
CA GLU A 256 -28.13 3.07 -0.02
C GLU A 256 -27.77 4.39 0.66
N ALA A 257 -28.29 4.59 1.89
CA ALA A 257 -28.00 5.75 2.71
C ALA A 257 -26.52 5.79 3.11
N TYR A 258 -25.92 4.66 3.45
CA TYR A 258 -24.49 4.62 3.75
C TYR A 258 -23.63 4.95 2.53
N LYS A 259 -23.98 4.43 1.34
CA LYS A 259 -23.27 4.73 0.09
C LYS A 259 -23.29 6.21 -0.25
N SER A 260 -24.36 6.93 0.06
CA SER A 260 -24.47 8.36 -0.24
C SER A 260 -23.63 9.26 0.68
N ILE A 261 -23.27 8.78 1.87
CA ILE A 261 -22.37 9.52 2.79
C ILE A 261 -21.00 9.68 2.15
N ARG A 262 -20.47 10.91 2.14
CA ARG A 262 -19.13 11.22 1.65
C ARG A 262 -18.21 11.55 2.80
N LEU A 263 -17.11 10.82 2.92
CA LEU A 263 -16.06 11.12 3.89
C LEU A 263 -15.34 12.43 3.53
N PRO A 264 -14.74 13.11 4.52
CA PRO A 264 -13.87 14.23 4.24
C PRO A 264 -12.65 13.77 3.44
N SER A 265 -12.25 14.56 2.45
CA SER A 265 -11.05 14.28 1.66
C SER A 265 -9.79 14.20 2.54
N MET A 266 -8.80 13.42 2.14
CA MET A 266 -7.50 13.33 2.81
C MET A 266 -6.82 14.69 2.99
N GLU A 267 -7.00 15.63 2.06
CA GLU A 267 -6.47 16.99 2.17
C GLU A 267 -7.06 17.76 3.37
N ARG A 268 -8.35 17.57 3.67
CA ARG A 268 -9.00 18.18 4.84
C ARG A 268 -8.49 17.53 6.13
N ILE A 269 -8.42 16.19 6.16
CA ILE A 269 -7.90 15.43 7.30
C ILE A 269 -6.46 15.87 7.62
N LYS A 270 -5.58 15.90 6.60
CA LYS A 270 -4.20 16.39 6.70
C LYS A 270 -4.09 17.75 7.38
N ARG A 271 -4.95 18.71 7.02
CA ARG A 271 -4.91 20.07 7.58
C ARG A 271 -5.34 20.13 9.05
N VAL A 272 -6.20 19.23 9.49
CA VAL A 272 -6.70 19.21 10.88
C VAL A 272 -5.66 18.59 11.81
N VAL A 273 -5.07 17.45 11.43
CA VAL A 273 -4.21 16.68 12.34
C VAL A 273 -2.71 16.79 12.04
N GLY A 274 -2.29 17.47 10.97
CA GLY A 274 -0.88 17.51 10.56
C GLY A 274 -0.38 16.24 9.85
N LEU A 275 -1.26 15.33 9.46
CA LEU A 275 -0.86 14.08 8.80
C LEU A 275 -0.07 14.37 7.51
N GLY A 276 1.17 13.89 7.43
CA GLY A 276 2.02 14.03 6.24
C GLY A 276 2.56 15.45 6.03
N THR A 277 2.79 16.20 7.11
CA THR A 277 3.51 17.49 7.10
C THR A 277 4.97 17.39 7.54
N GLY A 278 5.37 16.26 8.11
CA GLY A 278 6.73 16.04 8.59
C GLY A 278 7.79 15.99 7.45
N PRO A 279 9.07 15.82 7.80
CA PRO A 279 10.18 15.82 6.83
C PRO A 279 10.05 14.74 5.74
N CYS A 280 9.36 13.63 6.02
CA CYS A 280 9.07 12.60 5.03
C CYS A 280 7.98 12.97 4.02
N GLN A 281 7.32 14.12 4.17
CA GLN A 281 6.22 14.62 3.32
C GLN A 281 5.06 13.64 3.15
N GLY A 282 4.89 12.73 4.11
CA GLY A 282 3.78 11.79 4.13
C GLY A 282 3.96 10.52 3.29
N LYS A 283 5.17 10.23 2.81
CA LYS A 283 5.50 9.00 2.03
C LYS A 283 5.03 7.70 2.69
N PHE A 284 5.10 7.63 4.02
CA PHE A 284 4.71 6.43 4.77
C PHE A 284 3.27 6.47 5.30
N CYS A 285 2.73 7.65 5.59
CA CYS A 285 1.48 7.77 6.32
C CYS A 285 0.27 8.06 5.43
N LEU A 286 0.40 8.87 4.37
CA LEU A 286 -0.77 9.36 3.62
C LEU A 286 -1.53 8.24 2.89
N LEU A 287 -0.80 7.38 2.19
CA LEU A 287 -1.40 6.25 1.46
C LEU A 287 -1.96 5.22 2.43
N SER A 288 -1.21 4.87 3.47
CA SER A 288 -1.68 3.92 4.49
C SER A 288 -2.92 4.44 5.21
N THR A 289 -2.95 5.71 5.63
CA THR A 289 -4.15 6.29 6.25
C THR A 289 -5.35 6.29 5.31
N ASN A 290 -5.16 6.62 4.02
CA ASN A 290 -6.26 6.53 3.04
C ASN A 290 -6.83 5.09 3.00
N LEU A 291 -5.96 4.09 2.84
CA LEU A 291 -6.39 2.69 2.77
C LEU A 291 -7.03 2.21 4.08
N ILE A 292 -6.50 2.62 5.24
CA ILE A 292 -7.06 2.32 6.57
C ILE A 292 -8.46 2.89 6.72
N LEU A 293 -8.66 4.18 6.39
CA LEU A 293 -9.98 4.81 6.47
C LEU A 293 -10.96 4.20 5.47
N SER A 294 -10.51 3.93 4.25
CA SER A 294 -11.30 3.21 3.24
C SER A 294 -11.73 1.82 3.72
N PHE A 295 -10.85 1.12 4.43
CA PHE A 295 -11.16 -0.18 5.01
C PHE A 295 -12.13 -0.08 6.19
N ILE A 296 -11.92 0.85 7.13
CA ILE A 296 -12.78 1.07 8.30
C ILE A 296 -14.20 1.45 7.87
N TYR A 297 -14.31 2.42 6.96
CA TYR A 297 -15.59 2.97 6.53
C TYR A 297 -16.13 2.32 5.25
N GLN A 298 -15.49 1.26 4.75
CA GLN A 298 -15.92 0.55 3.54
C GLN A 298 -16.17 1.49 2.34
N LYS A 299 -15.33 2.53 2.22
CA LYS A 299 -15.36 3.54 1.15
C LYS A 299 -14.23 3.32 0.15
N LYS A 300 -14.44 3.75 -1.08
CA LYS A 300 -13.43 3.61 -2.13
C LYS A 300 -12.25 4.57 -1.87
N PRO A 301 -10.98 4.14 -2.00
CA PRO A 301 -9.81 5.01 -1.84
C PRO A 301 -9.89 6.30 -2.63
N ARG A 302 -10.47 6.25 -3.84
CA ARG A 302 -10.66 7.42 -4.69
C ARG A 302 -11.61 8.47 -4.09
N GLU A 303 -12.57 8.09 -3.25
CA GLU A 303 -13.50 9.04 -2.60
C GLU A 303 -12.78 9.93 -1.58
N LEU A 304 -11.84 9.36 -0.83
CA LEU A 304 -10.96 10.08 0.08
C LEU A 304 -9.93 10.92 -0.68
N GLY A 305 -9.49 10.42 -1.84
CA GLY A 305 -8.48 11.04 -2.69
C GLY A 305 -7.10 11.05 -2.03
N ILE A 306 -6.11 11.57 -2.77
CA ILE A 306 -4.76 11.80 -2.25
C ILE A 306 -4.54 13.31 -2.06
N PRO A 307 -3.85 13.75 -0.98
CA PRO A 307 -3.41 15.13 -0.87
C PRO A 307 -2.53 15.52 -2.06
N ARG A 308 -2.48 16.82 -2.36
CA ARG A 308 -1.61 17.29 -3.45
C ARG A 308 -0.16 17.10 -3.04
N ILE A 309 0.56 16.24 -3.76
CA ILE A 309 2.01 16.07 -3.63
C ILE A 309 2.69 17.26 -4.32
N ARG A 310 3.64 17.91 -3.64
CA ARG A 310 4.30 19.14 -4.12
C ARG A 310 5.80 18.95 -4.18
N PHE A 311 6.43 19.71 -5.06
CA PHE A 311 7.88 19.89 -5.04
C PHE A 311 8.33 20.54 -3.71
N PRO A 312 9.50 20.16 -3.15
CA PRO A 312 10.38 19.10 -3.63
C PRO A 312 9.96 17.71 -3.13
N GLU A 313 10.29 16.65 -3.89
CA GLU A 313 10.02 15.25 -3.49
C GLU A 313 10.75 14.84 -2.20
N SER A 314 11.91 15.42 -1.96
CA SER A 314 12.67 15.30 -0.72
C SER A 314 13.18 16.69 -0.32
N PRO A 315 13.31 17.00 0.98
CA PRO A 315 13.80 18.30 1.42
C PRO A 315 15.15 18.66 0.78
N ILE A 316 15.25 19.87 0.22
CA ILE A 316 16.48 20.42 -0.37
C ILE A 316 16.95 21.57 0.52
N PRO A 317 18.22 21.60 0.95
CA PRO A 317 18.75 22.76 1.68
C PRO A 317 18.60 24.05 0.88
N MET A 318 18.20 25.13 1.54
CA MET A 318 18.00 26.43 0.86
C MET A 318 19.30 26.97 0.24
N ALA A 319 20.45 26.67 0.85
CA ALA A 319 21.76 27.04 0.30
C ALA A 319 21.97 26.46 -1.11
N THR A 320 21.58 25.20 -1.34
CA THR A 320 21.65 24.54 -2.66
C THR A 320 20.81 25.27 -3.71
N LEU A 321 19.61 25.76 -3.33
CA LEU A 321 18.75 26.53 -4.23
C LEU A 321 19.28 27.95 -4.48
N ALA A 322 20.04 28.52 -3.53
CA ALA A 322 20.66 29.83 -3.64
C ALA A 322 21.99 29.83 -4.42
N GLY A 323 22.46 28.65 -4.87
CA GLY A 323 23.74 28.50 -5.57
C GLY A 323 24.96 28.44 -4.64
N GLY A 324 24.75 28.24 -3.33
CA GLY A 324 25.82 27.86 -2.41
C GLY A 324 26.16 26.38 -2.59
N GLU A 325 27.46 26.07 -2.61
CA GLU A 325 27.98 24.69 -2.61
C GLU A 325 27.43 23.87 -1.42
#